data_AF-A0A6P8ITF9-F1
#
_entry.id   AF-A0A6P8ITF9-F1
#
_cell.length_a   1.000
_cell.length_b   1.000
_cell.length_c   1.000
_cell.angle_alpha   90.00
_cell.angle_beta   90.00
_cell.angle_gamma   90.00
#
_symmetry.space_group_name_H-M   'P 1'
#
loop_
_entity.id
_entity.type
_entity.pdbx_description
1 polymer ?
#
loop_
_entity_poly.entity_id
_entity_poly.type
_entity_poly.pdbx_seq_one_letter_code
_entity_poly.pdbx_strand_id
1 'polypeptide(L)'
;MERTMNGILSNFSTRPSKNSWIFENFQKRECARFIPTSSGSDKCCCGRIKEVHNKDALLPPALQDSTWVSSRHTVASPTDAYGEIEFHGAGHCSRAKYIRVAHDTDAELAYRLLSSEWRIGLPKLLISVTGGAKNFVLQNKLKRILRDGLLKAAQTTGAWIITGGTNTGVMKHVGEAVRGHTVMSRGAQLKDSAHQVHLIGIASWGIVNHRDLLVNTKEPVTYHMTSSMKSKGACLDNNHSHFILVDNGTVEQYGVEISFRANLENCIARKTMAESCSWEMSNVADVVEHRQLLHKIEKAFPGCDPKGCLALYKSVLKCVAKREYITVFSVDEGALDIDKAILRALLKGQNALPKHQLSLALVWDRADIAKSEIFAEDIKWKVKH
;
A
#
# COMPACT_ATOMS: atom_id res chain seq x y z
N MET A 1 35.53 32.75 -43.67
CA MET A 1 34.88 31.81 -44.62
C MET A 1 34.98 30.42 -44.00
N GLU A 2 34.13 30.11 -43.03
CA GLU A 2 32.83 29.45 -43.26
C GLU A 2 32.96 28.15 -44.05
N ARG A 3 32.80 27.01 -43.36
CA ARG A 3 31.87 25.94 -43.77
C ARG A 3 31.72 24.86 -42.69
N THR A 4 30.62 24.98 -41.95
CA THR A 4 29.69 23.90 -41.53
C THR A 4 30.24 22.52 -41.15
N MET A 5 30.21 22.24 -39.85
CA MET A 5 29.80 20.95 -39.31
C MET A 5 28.60 21.17 -38.40
N ASN A 6 27.41 21.18 -39.02
CA ASN A 6 26.12 21.03 -38.36
C ASN A 6 25.65 19.58 -38.54
N GLY A 7 25.16 18.98 -37.46
CA GLY A 7 24.60 17.62 -37.38
C GLY A 7 25.45 16.78 -36.43
N ILE A 8 25.05 16.49 -35.20
CA ILE A 8 23.78 15.91 -34.76
C ILE A 8 23.49 16.45 -33.34
N LEU A 9 22.61 17.45 -33.24
CA LEU A 9 21.92 17.80 -32.01
C LEU A 9 20.44 17.91 -32.37
N SER A 10 19.74 16.78 -32.31
CA SER A 10 18.29 16.78 -32.41
C SER A 10 17.67 15.71 -31.51
N ASN A 11 16.92 16.21 -30.53
CA ASN A 11 15.71 15.62 -29.99
C ASN A 11 15.82 14.45 -29.00
N PHE A 12 16.10 14.81 -27.74
CA PHE A 12 15.40 14.20 -26.61
C PHE A 12 14.68 15.30 -25.81
N SER A 13 13.61 15.82 -26.41
CA SER A 13 12.62 16.65 -25.72
C SER A 13 11.32 15.87 -25.68
N THR A 14 11.07 15.16 -24.59
CA THR A 14 9.76 14.54 -24.34
C THR A 14 9.21 15.10 -23.04
N ARG A 15 8.37 16.13 -23.15
CA ARG A 15 7.33 16.38 -22.15
C ARG A 15 6.47 15.12 -22.06
N PRO A 16 5.84 14.81 -20.90
CA PRO A 16 4.83 13.75 -20.84
C PRO A 16 3.83 13.95 -21.98
N SER A 17 3.71 12.93 -22.83
CA SER A 17 2.82 12.95 -23.98
C SER A 17 1.41 13.20 -23.45
N LYS A 18 0.77 14.29 -23.89
CA LYS A 18 -0.65 14.56 -23.62
C LYS A 18 -1.59 13.50 -24.24
N ASN A 19 -1.04 12.50 -24.93
CA ASN A 19 -1.73 11.40 -25.59
C ASN A 19 -1.24 10.03 -25.04
N SER A 20 -0.77 9.97 -23.79
CA SER A 20 -0.43 8.69 -23.16
C SER A 20 -1.68 8.03 -22.59
N TRP A 21 -1.74 6.69 -22.58
CA TRP A 21 -2.84 5.95 -21.95
C TRP A 21 -3.05 6.38 -20.49
N ILE A 22 -1.96 6.66 -19.77
CA ILE A 22 -2.02 7.18 -18.40
C ILE A 22 -2.74 8.53 -18.33
N PHE A 23 -2.39 9.47 -19.21
CA PHE A 23 -3.00 10.80 -19.23
C PHE A 23 -4.50 10.74 -19.56
N GLU A 24 -4.91 9.85 -20.45
CA GLU A 24 -6.30 9.69 -20.86
C GLU A 24 -7.18 9.02 -19.80
N ASN A 25 -6.61 8.16 -18.96
CA ASN A 25 -7.38 7.31 -18.05
C ASN A 25 -7.29 7.71 -16.57
N PHE A 26 -6.20 8.35 -16.14
CA PHE A 26 -6.00 8.71 -14.72
C PHE A 26 -6.22 10.19 -14.47
N GLN A 27 -6.97 10.46 -13.41
CA GLN A 27 -7.27 11.80 -12.95
C GLN A 27 -6.58 12.09 -11.61
N LYS A 28 -6.42 13.37 -11.29
CA LYS A 28 -6.07 13.90 -9.97
C LYS A 28 -7.22 14.75 -9.44
N ARG A 29 -7.17 15.13 -8.15
CA ARG A 29 -8.20 15.94 -7.49
C ARG A 29 -7.58 17.23 -6.95
N GLU A 30 -8.16 18.38 -7.28
CA GLU A 30 -7.71 19.67 -6.75
C GLU A 30 -8.85 20.42 -6.09
N CYS A 31 -8.61 20.96 -4.90
CA CYS A 31 -9.65 21.66 -4.17
C CYS A 31 -10.04 22.94 -4.90
N ALA A 32 -11.31 23.01 -5.30
CA ALA A 32 -11.89 24.10 -6.07
C ALA A 32 -12.86 24.93 -5.22
N ARG A 33 -12.98 24.62 -3.92
CA ARG A 33 -13.89 25.32 -3.02
C ARG A 33 -13.32 25.50 -1.62
N PHE A 34 -13.37 26.73 -1.12
CA PHE A 34 -13.06 27.02 0.27
C PHE A 34 -14.27 26.70 1.15
N ILE A 35 -14.13 25.71 2.02
CA ILE A 35 -15.09 25.40 3.09
C ILE A 35 -14.34 25.59 4.41
N PRO A 36 -14.70 26.58 5.24
CA PRO A 36 -13.99 26.85 6.48
C PRO A 36 -14.13 25.68 7.47
N THR A 37 -13.08 25.43 8.25
CA THR A 37 -13.15 24.51 9.39
C THR A 37 -14.12 25.03 10.46
N SER A 38 -14.67 24.14 11.28
CA SER A 38 -15.61 24.48 12.38
C SER A 38 -15.10 25.51 13.39
N SER A 39 -13.78 25.72 13.48
CA SER A 39 -13.15 26.75 14.32
C SER A 39 -13.23 28.17 13.76
N GLY A 40 -13.80 28.39 12.57
CA GLY A 40 -13.88 29.71 11.94
C GLY A 40 -12.54 30.29 11.49
N SER A 41 -11.49 29.47 11.39
CA SER A 41 -10.15 29.90 10.97
C SER A 41 -10.04 30.13 9.45
N ASP A 42 -9.02 30.87 9.01
CA ASP A 42 -8.60 31.02 7.60
C ASP A 42 -8.07 29.70 6.97
N LYS A 43 -8.45 28.56 7.54
CA LYS A 43 -8.10 27.22 7.07
C LYS A 43 -9.33 26.55 6.46
N CYS A 44 -9.15 26.04 5.24
CA CYS A 44 -10.13 25.20 4.58
C CYS A 44 -10.09 23.79 5.16
N CYS A 45 -11.22 23.10 5.16
CA CYS A 45 -11.32 21.67 5.48
C CYS A 45 -10.43 20.78 4.61
N CYS A 46 -10.02 21.24 3.42
CA CYS A 46 -9.01 20.54 2.61
C CYS A 46 -7.59 20.62 3.19
N GLY A 47 -7.36 21.40 4.25
CA GLY A 47 -6.07 21.58 4.92
C GLY A 47 -5.26 22.80 4.47
N ARG A 48 -5.60 23.43 3.34
CA ARG A 48 -4.94 24.64 2.84
C ARG A 48 -5.47 25.89 3.53
N ILE A 49 -4.63 26.93 3.60
CA ILE A 49 -5.05 28.27 4.04
C ILE A 49 -5.79 29.01 2.91
N LYS A 50 -6.64 29.97 3.29
CA LYS A 50 -7.49 30.74 2.39
C LYS A 50 -6.72 31.41 1.24
N GLU A 51 -5.54 31.95 1.53
CA GLU A 51 -4.68 32.66 0.57
C GLU A 51 -4.13 31.77 -0.56
N VAL A 52 -4.07 30.45 -0.33
CA VAL A 52 -3.58 29.48 -1.33
C VAL A 52 -4.69 29.05 -2.30
N HIS A 53 -5.96 29.35 -1.99
CA HIS A 53 -7.06 29.08 -2.90
C HIS A 53 -7.12 30.08 -4.05
N ASN A 54 -7.52 29.61 -5.23
CA ASN A 54 -7.87 30.52 -6.33
C ASN A 54 -9.09 31.37 -5.94
N LYS A 55 -9.21 32.56 -6.56
CA LYS A 55 -10.32 33.49 -6.28
C LYS A 55 -11.69 32.84 -6.49
N ASP A 56 -11.81 31.96 -7.49
CA ASP A 56 -13.05 31.25 -7.80
C ASP A 56 -13.50 30.33 -6.66
N ALA A 57 -12.56 29.69 -5.94
CA ALA A 57 -12.88 28.87 -4.78
C ALA A 57 -13.39 29.69 -3.57
N LEU A 58 -13.14 31.00 -3.54
CA LEU A 58 -13.53 31.91 -2.47
C LEU A 58 -14.88 32.59 -2.69
N LEU A 59 -15.46 32.51 -3.90
CA LEU A 59 -16.79 33.04 -4.19
C LEU A 59 -17.84 32.41 -3.25
N PRO A 60 -19.04 32.97 -3.00
CA PRO A 60 -20.08 32.28 -2.24
C PRO A 60 -20.63 31.07 -3.02
N PRO A 61 -20.95 29.93 -2.38
CA PRO A 61 -21.48 28.79 -3.10
C PRO A 61 -22.98 29.02 -3.41
N ALA A 62 -23.48 28.41 -4.49
CA ALA A 62 -24.93 28.36 -4.75
C ALA A 62 -25.68 27.55 -3.67
N LEU A 63 -25.00 26.59 -3.03
CA LEU A 63 -25.47 25.76 -1.92
C LEU A 63 -24.62 26.05 -0.68
N GLN A 64 -25.22 26.43 0.45
CA GLN A 64 -24.49 26.62 1.71
C GLN A 64 -24.07 25.26 2.30
N ASP A 65 -23.00 24.69 1.76
CA ASP A 65 -22.41 23.46 2.29
C ASP A 65 -21.64 23.73 3.58
N SER A 66 -22.09 23.10 4.67
CA SER A 66 -21.42 23.14 5.97
C SER A 66 -20.34 22.06 6.13
N THR A 67 -20.27 21.09 5.21
CA THR A 67 -19.34 19.95 5.28
C THR A 67 -18.58 19.77 3.97
N TRP A 68 -17.26 19.68 4.08
CA TRP A 68 -16.39 19.46 2.93
C TRP A 68 -16.44 18.01 2.49
N VAL A 69 -16.67 17.81 1.20
CA VAL A 69 -16.80 16.51 0.52
C VAL A 69 -15.95 16.57 -0.76
N SER A 70 -15.03 15.61 -0.93
CA SER A 70 -14.09 15.62 -2.06
C SER A 70 -14.80 15.70 -3.42
N SER A 71 -15.81 14.88 -3.67
CA SER A 71 -16.52 14.84 -4.95
C SER A 71 -17.20 16.16 -5.36
N ARG A 72 -17.61 16.99 -4.38
CA ARG A 72 -18.34 18.25 -4.63
C ARG A 72 -17.43 19.48 -4.61
N HIS A 73 -16.36 19.42 -3.83
CA HIS A 73 -15.51 20.59 -3.54
C HIS A 73 -14.15 20.53 -4.22
N THR A 74 -13.93 19.51 -5.05
CA THR A 74 -12.74 19.37 -5.87
C THR A 74 -13.10 19.28 -7.35
N VAL A 75 -12.17 19.67 -8.20
CA VAL A 75 -12.22 19.44 -9.64
C VAL A 75 -11.30 18.27 -9.97
N ALA A 76 -11.79 17.37 -10.82
CA ALA A 76 -10.98 16.32 -11.41
C ALA A 76 -10.33 16.82 -12.70
N SER A 77 -9.07 16.49 -12.91
CA SER A 77 -8.33 16.80 -14.14
C SER A 77 -7.33 15.68 -14.44
N PRO A 78 -6.87 15.52 -15.69
CA PRO A 78 -5.84 14.53 -16.03
C PRO A 78 -4.62 14.63 -15.12
N THR A 79 -4.06 13.47 -14.75
CA THR A 79 -2.88 13.44 -13.88
C THR A 79 -1.65 13.99 -14.60
N ASP A 80 -0.88 14.78 -13.87
CA ASP A 80 0.36 15.43 -14.32
C ASP A 80 1.58 14.99 -13.49
N ALA A 81 1.40 13.97 -12.65
CA ALA A 81 2.43 13.44 -11.77
C ALA A 81 2.50 11.91 -11.91
N TYR A 82 3.32 11.45 -12.86
CA TYR A 82 3.61 10.05 -13.09
C TYR A 82 5.01 9.91 -13.71
N GLY A 83 5.60 8.73 -13.60
CA GLY A 83 6.91 8.44 -14.19
C GLY A 83 7.82 7.60 -13.32
N GLU A 84 9.13 7.84 -13.40
CA GLU A 84 10.14 7.23 -12.53
C GLU A 84 10.72 8.24 -11.52
N ILE A 85 10.90 7.82 -10.27
CA ILE A 85 11.64 8.52 -9.22
C ILE A 85 13.02 7.87 -9.07
N GLU A 86 14.06 8.67 -8.90
CA GLU A 86 15.39 8.25 -8.50
C GLU A 86 15.75 8.83 -7.12
N PHE A 87 15.88 7.95 -6.13
CA PHE A 87 16.14 8.34 -4.74
C PHE A 87 17.61 8.68 -4.52
N HIS A 88 17.86 9.85 -3.94
CA HIS A 88 19.20 10.32 -3.57
C HIS A 88 19.34 10.48 -2.05
N GLY A 89 20.49 10.07 -1.52
CA GLY A 89 20.88 10.33 -0.12
C GLY A 89 20.95 9.13 0.82
N ALA A 90 20.85 7.88 0.32
CA ALA A 90 20.91 6.67 1.16
C ALA A 90 22.14 5.78 0.95
N GLY A 91 23.18 6.25 0.25
CA GLY A 91 24.37 5.45 -0.07
C GLY A 91 24.14 4.33 -1.11
N HIS A 92 22.96 4.30 -1.74
CA HIS A 92 22.59 3.42 -2.86
C HIS A 92 21.57 4.15 -3.73
N CYS A 93 21.67 4.00 -5.05
CA CYS A 93 20.72 4.55 -6.01
C CYS A 93 19.59 3.53 -6.22
N SER A 94 18.36 3.88 -5.83
CA SER A 94 17.16 3.08 -6.10
C SER A 94 16.19 3.89 -6.95
N ARG A 95 15.43 3.17 -7.79
CA ARG A 95 14.38 3.76 -8.61
C ARG A 95 13.02 3.20 -8.23
N ALA A 96 11.96 3.94 -8.55
CA ALA A 96 10.61 3.45 -8.44
C ALA A 96 9.71 4.08 -9.50
N LYS A 97 8.76 3.33 -10.04
CA LYS A 97 7.67 3.93 -10.83
C LYS A 97 6.66 4.57 -9.89
N TYR A 98 6.05 5.68 -10.30
CA TYR A 98 5.01 6.34 -9.51
C TYR A 98 3.89 6.89 -10.39
N ILE A 99 2.74 7.07 -9.78
CA ILE A 99 1.59 7.78 -10.35
C ILE A 99 0.79 8.47 -9.23
N ARG A 100 0.26 9.66 -9.51
CA ARG A 100 -0.79 10.30 -8.72
C ARG A 100 -2.15 9.96 -9.33
N VAL A 101 -3.07 9.47 -8.51
CA VAL A 101 -4.42 9.04 -8.93
C VAL A 101 -5.49 9.61 -8.01
N ALA A 102 -6.70 9.83 -8.53
CA ALA A 102 -7.83 10.24 -7.74
C ALA A 102 -8.27 9.12 -6.77
N HIS A 103 -8.72 9.48 -5.57
CA HIS A 103 -9.15 8.52 -4.55
C HIS A 103 -10.30 7.60 -4.97
N ASP A 104 -11.09 8.03 -5.95
CA ASP A 104 -12.24 7.35 -6.52
C ASP A 104 -11.93 6.68 -7.87
N THR A 105 -10.64 6.55 -8.22
CA THR A 105 -10.22 5.79 -9.40
C THR A 105 -10.65 4.33 -9.30
N ASP A 106 -11.19 3.79 -10.39
CA ASP A 106 -11.65 2.41 -10.46
C ASP A 106 -10.50 1.40 -10.24
N ALA A 107 -10.78 0.35 -9.46
CA ALA A 107 -9.79 -0.65 -9.10
C ALA A 107 -9.34 -1.54 -10.27
N GLU A 108 -10.18 -1.76 -11.27
CA GLU A 108 -9.83 -2.46 -12.52
C GLU A 108 -8.82 -1.63 -13.31
N LEU A 109 -9.03 -0.32 -13.35
CA LEU A 109 -8.11 0.58 -14.05
C LEU A 109 -6.74 0.63 -13.35
N ALA A 110 -6.72 0.72 -12.02
CA ALA A 110 -5.51 0.62 -11.23
C ALA A 110 -4.81 -0.75 -11.41
N TYR A 111 -5.56 -1.85 -11.53
CA TYR A 111 -4.99 -3.16 -11.85
C TYR A 111 -4.38 -3.22 -13.26
N ARG A 112 -5.04 -2.61 -14.27
CA ARG A 112 -4.50 -2.50 -15.64
C ARG A 112 -3.21 -1.69 -15.69
N LEU A 113 -3.08 -0.65 -14.86
CA LEU A 113 -1.80 0.05 -14.71
C LEU A 113 -0.70 -0.91 -14.22
N LEU A 114 -0.96 -1.69 -13.16
CA LEU A 114 0.03 -2.64 -12.64
C LEU A 114 0.41 -3.71 -13.67
N SER A 115 -0.59 -4.30 -14.33
CA SER A 115 -0.40 -5.46 -15.22
C SER A 115 0.05 -5.08 -16.63
N SER A 116 -0.56 -4.08 -17.26
CA SER A 116 -0.29 -3.72 -18.66
C SER A 116 0.82 -2.67 -18.77
N GLU A 117 0.68 -1.54 -18.07
CA GLU A 117 1.62 -0.41 -18.20
C GLU A 117 2.94 -0.67 -17.45
N TRP A 118 2.84 -1.15 -16.22
CA TRP A 118 4.01 -1.47 -15.40
C TRP A 118 4.55 -2.87 -15.64
N ARG A 119 3.82 -3.71 -16.41
CA ARG A 119 4.20 -5.07 -16.81
C ARG A 119 4.52 -5.97 -15.62
N ILE A 120 3.77 -5.82 -14.54
CA ILE A 120 3.88 -6.66 -13.35
C ILE A 120 2.92 -7.84 -13.50
N GLY A 121 3.46 -9.06 -13.57
CA GLY A 121 2.66 -10.28 -13.67
C GLY A 121 1.79 -10.50 -12.43
N LEU A 122 0.60 -11.08 -12.62
CA LEU A 122 -0.37 -11.34 -11.54
C LEU A 122 0.29 -12.14 -10.40
N PRO A 123 0.15 -11.71 -9.12
CA PRO A 123 0.77 -12.42 -8.02
C PRO A 123 -0.01 -13.68 -7.68
N LYS A 124 0.72 -14.72 -7.27
CA LYS A 124 0.13 -15.93 -6.66
C LYS A 124 -0.33 -15.67 -5.22
N LEU A 125 0.24 -14.66 -4.57
CA LEU A 125 -0.11 -14.26 -3.21
C LEU A 125 0.00 -12.74 -3.05
N LEU A 126 -0.96 -12.14 -2.37
CA LEU A 126 -0.94 -10.71 -2.01
C LEU A 126 -0.73 -10.55 -0.50
N ILE A 127 0.37 -9.91 -0.12
CA ILE A 127 0.70 -9.62 1.29
C ILE A 127 0.46 -8.13 1.54
N SER A 128 -0.62 -7.81 2.25
CA SER A 128 -0.94 -6.45 2.65
C SER A 128 -0.42 -6.16 4.06
N VAL A 129 0.62 -5.33 4.17
CA VAL A 129 1.19 -4.94 5.48
C VAL A 129 0.65 -3.58 5.88
N THR A 130 0.00 -3.53 7.05
CA THR A 130 -0.52 -2.30 7.67
C THR A 130 0.05 -2.18 9.08
N GLY A 131 0.14 -0.95 9.60
CA GLY A 131 0.61 -0.72 10.96
C GLY A 131 0.76 0.75 11.32
N GLY A 132 1.32 1.01 12.50
CA GLY A 132 1.47 2.37 13.02
C GLY A 132 2.33 3.25 12.12
N ALA A 133 1.83 4.47 11.83
CA ALA A 133 2.53 5.48 11.03
C ALA A 133 3.63 6.21 11.81
N LYS A 134 3.62 6.14 13.14
CA LYS A 134 4.65 6.75 14.00
C LYS A 134 5.92 5.91 13.97
N ASN A 135 7.06 6.58 13.91
CA ASN A 135 8.37 5.93 14.01
C ASN A 135 8.55 5.25 15.38
N PHE A 136 9.12 4.06 15.33
CA PHE A 136 9.49 3.28 16.50
C PHE A 136 10.71 2.42 16.19
N VAL A 137 11.45 2.04 17.23
CA VAL A 137 12.61 1.16 17.11
C VAL A 137 12.15 -0.28 17.34
N LEU A 138 12.30 -1.11 16.32
CA LEU A 138 12.07 -2.54 16.42
C LEU A 138 13.31 -3.23 17.00
N GLN A 139 13.14 -4.16 17.92
CA GLN A 139 14.25 -4.94 18.48
C GLN A 139 14.99 -5.73 17.39
N ASN A 140 16.32 -5.87 17.52
CA ASN A 140 17.16 -6.51 16.50
C ASN A 140 16.75 -7.96 16.17
N LYS A 141 16.37 -8.74 17.20
CA LYS A 141 15.85 -10.12 17.02
C LYS A 141 14.63 -10.11 16.10
N LEU A 142 13.66 -9.24 16.37
CA LEU A 142 12.43 -9.13 15.59
C LEU A 142 12.67 -8.55 14.19
N LYS A 143 13.58 -7.59 14.02
CA LYS A 143 14.01 -7.11 12.69
C LYS A 143 14.53 -8.25 11.82
N ARG A 144 15.39 -9.10 12.37
CA ARG A 144 15.95 -10.26 11.66
C ARG A 144 14.85 -11.25 11.26
N ILE A 145 13.99 -11.63 12.20
CA ILE A 145 12.91 -12.59 11.93
C ILE A 145 11.93 -12.02 10.88
N LEU A 146 11.57 -10.74 10.98
CA LEU A 146 10.72 -10.07 9.98
C LEU A 146 11.37 -10.07 8.61
N ARG A 147 12.65 -9.68 8.51
CA ARG A 147 13.41 -9.68 7.27
C ARG A 147 13.42 -11.05 6.62
N ASP A 148 13.91 -12.05 7.35
CA ASP A 148 14.16 -13.36 6.80
C ASP A 148 12.83 -14.05 6.42
N GLY A 149 11.79 -13.92 7.24
CA GLY A 149 10.49 -14.52 6.97
C GLY A 149 9.66 -13.80 5.89
N LEU A 150 9.61 -12.46 5.89
CA LEU A 150 8.86 -11.73 4.87
C LEU A 150 9.50 -11.87 3.49
N LEU A 151 10.84 -11.76 3.42
CA LEU A 151 11.57 -11.92 2.18
C LEU A 151 11.42 -13.34 1.62
N LYS A 152 11.58 -14.37 2.46
CA LYS A 152 11.39 -15.77 2.06
C LYS A 152 9.97 -16.05 1.59
N ALA A 153 8.95 -15.56 2.31
CA ALA A 153 7.55 -15.71 1.89
C ALA A 153 7.32 -15.08 0.51
N ALA A 154 7.81 -13.86 0.29
CA ALA A 154 7.62 -13.15 -0.97
C ALA A 154 8.35 -13.81 -2.14
N GLN A 155 9.60 -14.22 -1.96
CA GLN A 155 10.40 -14.84 -3.02
C GLN A 155 9.92 -16.24 -3.39
N THR A 156 9.58 -17.07 -2.41
CA THR A 156 9.14 -18.46 -2.68
C THR A 156 7.78 -18.50 -3.36
N THR A 157 6.86 -17.59 -2.99
CA THR A 157 5.51 -17.59 -3.55
C THR A 157 5.34 -16.67 -4.76
N GLY A 158 6.31 -15.80 -5.06
CA GLY A 158 6.13 -14.72 -6.04
C GLY A 158 5.06 -13.72 -5.59
N ALA A 159 5.04 -13.38 -4.29
CA ALA A 159 4.03 -12.49 -3.74
C ALA A 159 4.30 -11.02 -4.09
N TRP A 160 3.22 -10.25 -4.26
CA TRP A 160 3.29 -8.80 -4.16
C TRP A 160 3.15 -8.38 -2.69
N ILE A 161 3.93 -7.38 -2.27
CA ILE A 161 3.81 -6.78 -0.95
C ILE A 161 3.24 -5.36 -1.11
N ILE A 162 2.08 -5.08 -0.50
CA ILE A 162 1.47 -3.76 -0.47
C ILE A 162 1.67 -3.13 0.92
N THR A 163 2.14 -1.89 0.96
CA THR A 163 2.29 -1.10 2.20
C THR A 163 1.80 0.34 2.02
N GLY A 164 1.88 1.15 3.09
CA GLY A 164 1.62 2.60 3.02
C GLY A 164 2.69 3.44 2.29
N GLY A 165 3.81 2.85 1.85
CA GLY A 165 4.82 3.49 1.00
C GLY A 165 5.69 4.60 1.64
N THR A 166 5.38 5.06 2.84
CA THR A 166 6.12 6.12 3.51
C THR A 166 7.32 5.60 4.29
N ASN A 167 8.37 6.41 4.42
CA ASN A 167 9.58 6.10 5.19
C ASN A 167 9.39 6.36 6.69
N THR A 168 8.28 5.88 7.25
CA THR A 168 7.97 6.00 8.68
C THR A 168 7.21 4.78 9.19
N GLY A 169 7.39 4.49 10.48
CA GLY A 169 6.63 3.44 11.17
C GLY A 169 6.86 2.05 10.58
N VAL A 170 5.78 1.26 10.47
CA VAL A 170 5.87 -0.14 9.99
C VAL A 170 6.36 -0.21 8.54
N MET A 171 5.94 0.72 7.68
CA MET A 171 6.30 0.74 6.26
C MET A 171 7.81 0.84 6.04
N LYS A 172 8.50 1.63 6.87
CA LYS A 172 9.97 1.72 6.88
C LYS A 172 10.64 0.38 7.18
N HIS A 173 10.19 -0.33 8.22
CA HIS A 173 10.78 -1.62 8.59
C HIS A 173 10.53 -2.69 7.52
N VAL A 174 9.39 -2.63 6.82
CA VAL A 174 9.13 -3.49 5.65
C VAL A 174 10.07 -3.15 4.49
N GLY A 175 10.28 -1.87 4.20
CA GLY A 175 11.26 -1.42 3.21
C GLY A 175 12.68 -1.92 3.53
N GLU A 176 13.12 -1.76 4.79
CA GLU A 176 14.40 -2.29 5.28
C GLU A 176 14.48 -3.82 5.14
N ALA A 177 13.38 -4.54 5.38
CA ALA A 177 13.31 -6.00 5.32
C ALA A 177 13.49 -6.59 3.90
N VAL A 178 13.15 -5.85 2.85
CA VAL A 178 13.29 -6.32 1.45
C VAL A 178 14.33 -5.52 0.66
N ARG A 179 15.11 -4.69 1.34
CA ARG A 179 16.14 -3.84 0.72
C ARG A 179 17.11 -4.66 -0.13
N GLY A 180 17.37 -4.19 -1.36
CA GLY A 180 18.26 -4.85 -2.32
C GLY A 180 17.62 -6.02 -3.08
N HIS A 181 16.41 -6.44 -2.72
CA HIS A 181 15.67 -7.50 -3.41
C HIS A 181 14.50 -6.97 -4.26
N THR A 182 14.32 -5.66 -4.33
CA THR A 182 13.28 -5.05 -5.17
C THR A 182 13.75 -4.85 -6.60
N VAL A 183 12.80 -5.00 -7.53
CA VAL A 183 12.99 -5.05 -8.99
C VAL A 183 13.79 -3.86 -9.56
N MET A 184 13.76 -2.70 -8.91
CA MET A 184 14.32 -1.43 -9.40
C MET A 184 15.63 -0.99 -8.70
N SER A 185 16.28 -1.88 -7.95
CA SER A 185 17.59 -1.61 -7.33
C SER A 185 18.72 -1.70 -8.36
N ARG A 186 19.41 -0.57 -8.67
CA ARG A 186 20.53 -0.54 -9.63
C ARG A 186 21.76 -1.25 -9.05
N GLY A 187 22.22 -2.33 -9.69
CA GLY A 187 23.39 -3.11 -9.28
C GLY A 187 23.27 -4.63 -9.51
N ALA A 188 22.08 -5.13 -9.83
CA ALA A 188 21.87 -6.53 -10.23
C ALA A 188 21.68 -6.67 -11.76
N GLN A 189 22.70 -6.30 -12.54
CA GLN A 189 22.96 -7.11 -13.73
C GLN A 189 23.38 -8.49 -13.19
N LEU A 190 22.65 -9.55 -13.56
CA LEU A 190 23.04 -10.96 -13.39
C LEU A 190 22.91 -11.62 -12.00
N LYS A 191 21.87 -11.34 -11.20
CA LYS A 191 21.43 -12.32 -10.18
C LYS A 191 19.93 -12.54 -10.27
N ASP A 192 19.57 -13.68 -10.86
CA ASP A 192 18.26 -14.32 -10.92
C ASP A 192 17.04 -13.39 -10.76
N SER A 193 16.45 -13.03 -11.91
CA SER A 193 15.10 -12.43 -11.97
C SER A 193 14.04 -13.23 -11.21
N ALA A 194 14.32 -14.51 -10.91
CA ALA A 194 13.46 -15.39 -10.12
C ALA A 194 13.26 -14.95 -8.66
N HIS A 195 14.05 -14.03 -8.11
CA HIS A 195 14.03 -13.68 -6.67
C HIS A 195 13.73 -12.20 -6.40
N GLN A 196 13.22 -11.48 -7.40
CA GLN A 196 12.84 -10.07 -7.26
C GLN A 196 11.47 -9.93 -6.60
N VAL A 197 11.34 -8.91 -5.73
CA VAL A 197 10.13 -8.65 -4.96
C VAL A 197 9.46 -7.36 -5.45
N HIS A 198 8.16 -7.44 -5.72
CA HIS A 198 7.31 -6.28 -6.00
C HIS A 198 6.79 -5.69 -4.69
N LEU A 199 7.48 -4.66 -4.19
CA LEU A 199 7.04 -3.86 -3.05
C LEU A 199 6.33 -2.59 -3.56
N ILE A 200 5.01 -2.51 -3.36
CA ILE A 200 4.13 -1.46 -3.85
C ILE A 200 3.67 -0.58 -2.68
N GLY A 201 3.96 0.72 -2.74
CA GLY A 201 3.54 1.70 -1.76
C GLY A 201 2.29 2.43 -2.20
N ILE A 202 1.21 2.36 -1.42
CA ILE A 202 0.00 3.14 -1.65
C ILE A 202 -0.09 4.20 -0.55
N ALA A 203 0.05 5.48 -0.91
CA ALA A 203 0.16 6.58 0.04
C ALA A 203 -0.79 7.73 -0.31
N SER A 204 -1.27 8.47 0.68
CA SER A 204 -1.98 9.73 0.45
C SER A 204 -1.05 10.78 -0.19
N TRP A 205 -1.42 11.33 -1.35
CA TRP A 205 -0.66 12.39 -2.03
C TRP A 205 -0.43 13.62 -1.12
N GLY A 206 -1.45 13.99 -0.34
CA GLY A 206 -1.45 15.17 0.52
C GLY A 206 -0.41 15.15 1.66
N ILE A 207 0.13 13.97 2.01
CA ILE A 207 1.16 13.84 3.07
C ILE A 207 2.57 13.68 2.51
N VAL A 208 2.74 13.54 1.19
CA VAL A 208 4.07 13.31 0.60
C VAL A 208 4.89 14.60 0.65
N ASN A 209 6.07 14.52 1.27
CA ASN A 209 7.04 15.61 1.27
C ASN A 209 7.67 15.77 -0.12
N HIS A 210 7.98 17.02 -0.51
CA HIS A 210 8.56 17.37 -1.82
C HIS A 210 7.75 16.89 -3.04
N ARG A 211 6.42 16.73 -2.88
CA ARG A 211 5.52 16.26 -3.93
C ARG A 211 5.44 17.21 -5.13
N ASP A 212 5.74 18.49 -4.92
CA ASP A 212 5.84 19.50 -5.97
C ASP A 212 6.90 19.17 -7.03
N LEU A 213 7.98 18.49 -6.64
CA LEU A 213 9.00 17.99 -7.57
C LEU A 213 8.48 16.89 -8.50
N LEU A 214 7.40 16.20 -8.10
CA LEU A 214 6.81 15.09 -8.84
C LEU A 214 5.79 15.54 -9.89
N VAL A 215 5.55 16.85 -10.02
CA VAL A 215 4.54 17.42 -10.93
C VAL A 215 5.21 17.94 -12.21
N ASN A 216 4.69 17.57 -13.39
CA ASN A 216 5.11 18.07 -14.71
C ASN A 216 6.62 18.00 -14.97
N THR A 217 7.26 16.92 -14.51
CA THR A 217 8.70 16.77 -14.45
C THR A 217 9.24 15.85 -15.54
N LYS A 218 10.54 16.00 -15.88
CA LYS A 218 11.24 15.12 -16.81
C LYS A 218 11.72 13.89 -16.06
N GLU A 219 11.45 12.72 -16.59
CA GLU A 219 11.83 11.45 -15.98
C GLU A 219 13.31 11.11 -16.28
N PRO A 220 14.05 10.52 -15.32
CA PRO A 220 13.65 10.23 -13.93
C PRO A 220 13.76 11.46 -13.02
N VAL A 221 12.85 11.56 -12.04
CA VAL A 221 12.77 12.65 -11.07
C VAL A 221 13.68 12.40 -9.89
N THR A 222 14.60 13.31 -9.59
CA THR A 222 15.43 13.22 -8.39
C THR A 222 14.59 13.52 -7.14
N TYR A 223 14.51 12.56 -6.21
CA TYR A 223 13.79 12.71 -4.95
C TYR A 223 14.74 12.59 -3.75
N HIS A 224 14.76 13.61 -2.91
CA HIS A 224 15.55 13.64 -1.68
C HIS A 224 14.70 13.26 -0.48
N MET A 225 15.16 12.26 0.29
CA MET A 225 14.47 11.79 1.50
C MET A 225 14.77 12.68 2.71
N THR A 226 14.53 13.98 2.59
CA THR A 226 14.69 14.93 3.70
C THR A 226 13.33 15.29 4.27
N SER A 227 13.17 15.15 5.58
CA SER A 227 11.96 15.64 6.25
C SER A 227 11.83 17.15 6.07
N SER A 228 10.65 17.60 5.68
CA SER A 228 10.35 19.03 5.57
C SER A 228 10.11 19.62 6.95
N MET A 229 10.73 20.77 7.24
CA MET A 229 10.46 21.54 8.46
C MET A 229 9.09 22.24 8.42
N LYS A 230 8.46 22.31 7.24
CA LYS A 230 7.20 23.06 7.00
C LYS A 230 5.96 22.17 6.93
N SER A 231 6.10 20.85 6.78
CA SER A 231 4.97 19.92 6.65
C SER A 231 5.01 18.83 7.69
N LYS A 232 3.82 18.41 8.15
CA LYS A 232 3.63 17.23 9.00
C LYS A 232 3.56 15.92 8.19
N GLY A 233 4.05 15.97 6.96
CA GLY A 233 4.06 14.88 6.01
C GLY A 233 5.20 13.88 6.23
N ALA A 234 5.29 12.91 5.33
CA ALA A 234 6.33 11.88 5.33
C ALA A 234 6.98 11.78 3.94
N CYS A 235 8.25 11.37 3.92
CA CYS A 235 8.93 11.03 2.68
C CYS A 235 8.48 9.66 2.18
N LEU A 236 8.57 9.43 0.87
CA LEU A 236 8.46 8.09 0.30
C LEU A 236 9.66 7.23 0.70
N ASP A 237 9.45 5.92 0.86
CA ASP A 237 10.50 4.97 1.21
C ASP A 237 11.26 4.45 -0.02
N ASN A 238 12.57 4.62 -0.03
CA ASN A 238 13.39 4.33 -1.20
C ASN A 238 13.56 2.83 -1.52
N ASN A 239 13.09 1.91 -0.67
CA ASN A 239 13.18 0.49 -0.92
C ASN A 239 11.99 -0.03 -1.74
N HIS A 240 10.92 0.77 -1.89
CA HIS A 240 9.75 0.40 -2.69
C HIS A 240 10.05 0.48 -4.18
N SER A 241 9.40 -0.40 -4.94
CA SER A 241 9.56 -0.51 -6.40
C SER A 241 8.54 0.33 -7.17
N HIS A 242 7.36 0.55 -6.59
CA HIS A 242 6.23 1.19 -7.24
C HIS A 242 5.43 2.03 -6.23
N PHE A 243 4.87 3.14 -6.67
CA PHE A 243 4.06 4.05 -5.85
C PHE A 243 2.75 4.43 -6.52
N ILE A 244 1.64 4.26 -5.80
CA ILE A 244 0.35 4.84 -6.14
C ILE A 244 0.02 5.90 -5.10
N LEU A 245 0.00 7.16 -5.54
CA LEU A 245 -0.21 8.32 -4.68
C LEU A 245 -1.67 8.80 -4.81
N VAL A 246 -2.48 8.45 -3.81
CA VAL A 246 -3.93 8.61 -3.83
C VAL A 246 -4.32 10.02 -3.40
N ASP A 247 -5.14 10.67 -4.20
CA ASP A 247 -5.44 12.09 -4.07
C ASP A 247 -6.95 12.35 -4.01
N ASN A 248 -7.41 12.93 -2.90
CA ASN A 248 -8.77 13.45 -2.75
C ASN A 248 -8.82 14.98 -2.73
N GLY A 249 -7.71 15.66 -3.01
CA GLY A 249 -7.59 17.12 -2.98
C GLY A 249 -7.25 17.72 -1.62
N THR A 250 -7.09 16.90 -0.56
CA THR A 250 -6.68 17.36 0.77
C THR A 250 -5.15 17.45 0.90
N VAL A 251 -4.68 18.18 1.90
CA VAL A 251 -3.26 18.26 2.30
C VAL A 251 -3.12 17.91 3.77
N GLU A 252 -2.02 17.23 4.11
CA GLU A 252 -1.70 16.77 5.47
C GLU A 252 -2.76 15.88 6.16
N GLN A 253 -3.69 15.29 5.38
CA GLN A 253 -4.60 14.27 5.88
C GLN A 253 -4.10 12.88 5.52
N TYR A 254 -4.00 12.03 6.53
CA TYR A 254 -3.65 10.62 6.40
C TYR A 254 -4.90 9.78 6.13
N GLY A 255 -4.71 8.61 5.51
CA GLY A 255 -5.76 7.61 5.35
C GLY A 255 -6.69 7.83 4.16
N VAL A 256 -6.37 8.76 3.26
CA VAL A 256 -7.11 8.94 1.99
C VAL A 256 -7.05 7.68 1.15
N GLU A 257 -5.94 6.95 1.21
CA GLU A 257 -5.70 5.75 0.43
C GLU A 257 -6.47 4.50 0.90
N ILE A 258 -7.05 4.50 2.10
CA ILE A 258 -7.58 3.27 2.74
C ILE A 258 -8.64 2.59 1.88
N SER A 259 -9.64 3.33 1.41
CA SER A 259 -10.71 2.79 0.57
C SER A 259 -10.20 2.32 -0.79
N PHE A 260 -9.34 3.13 -1.42
CA PHE A 260 -8.72 2.78 -2.71
C PHE A 260 -7.90 1.48 -2.60
N ARG A 261 -7.07 1.38 -1.56
CA ARG A 261 -6.25 0.19 -1.26
C ARG A 261 -7.11 -1.05 -1.08
N ALA A 262 -8.16 -0.99 -0.27
CA ALA A 262 -9.05 -2.13 -0.05
C ALA A 262 -9.74 -2.58 -1.35
N ASN A 263 -10.18 -1.63 -2.18
CA ASN A 263 -10.81 -1.94 -3.47
C ASN A 263 -9.83 -2.59 -4.46
N LEU A 264 -8.59 -2.09 -4.53
CA LEU A 264 -7.54 -2.66 -5.36
C LEU A 264 -7.13 -4.06 -4.89
N GLU A 265 -6.94 -4.24 -3.59
CA GLU A 265 -6.64 -5.55 -2.99
C GLU A 265 -7.74 -6.57 -3.31
N ASN A 266 -9.01 -6.20 -3.14
CA ASN A 266 -10.15 -7.05 -3.49
C ASN A 266 -10.23 -7.36 -5.00
N CYS A 267 -9.89 -6.40 -5.86
CA CYS A 267 -9.83 -6.60 -7.30
C CYS A 267 -8.77 -7.63 -7.69
N ILE A 268 -7.55 -7.48 -7.16
CA ILE A 268 -6.45 -8.41 -7.40
C ILE A 268 -6.80 -9.80 -6.85
N ALA A 269 -7.30 -9.89 -5.62
CA ALA A 269 -7.67 -11.15 -5.00
C ALA A 269 -8.70 -11.93 -5.82
N ARG A 270 -9.74 -11.26 -6.36
CA ARG A 270 -10.72 -11.90 -7.25
C ARG A 270 -10.09 -12.44 -8.53
N LYS A 271 -9.09 -11.77 -9.10
CA LYS A 271 -8.40 -12.22 -10.31
C LYS A 271 -7.49 -13.42 -10.03
N THR A 272 -6.79 -13.41 -8.89
CA THR A 272 -6.00 -14.57 -8.43
C THR A 272 -6.89 -15.78 -8.13
N MET A 273 -8.12 -15.57 -7.63
CA MET A 273 -9.09 -16.65 -7.35
C MET A 273 -9.91 -17.07 -8.59
N ALA A 274 -10.02 -16.26 -9.64
CA ALA A 274 -10.76 -16.64 -10.85
C ALA A 274 -10.08 -17.76 -11.66
N GLU A 275 -8.83 -18.12 -11.33
CA GLU A 275 -8.15 -19.33 -11.80
C GLU A 275 -8.37 -20.54 -10.87
N SER A 276 -9.15 -20.40 -9.78
CA SER A 276 -9.47 -21.47 -8.82
C SER A 276 -10.75 -21.18 -8.03
N CYS A 277 -11.88 -21.75 -8.51
CA CYS A 277 -13.19 -21.98 -7.88
C CYS A 277 -13.71 -20.98 -6.81
N SER A 278 -14.90 -20.40 -7.07
CA SER A 278 -15.63 -19.51 -6.16
C SER A 278 -16.19 -20.22 -4.91
N TRP A 279 -16.19 -19.54 -3.75
CA TRP A 279 -16.96 -19.96 -2.57
C TRP A 279 -17.68 -18.79 -1.91
N GLU A 280 -18.92 -19.04 -1.48
CA GLU A 280 -19.72 -18.20 -0.58
C GLU A 280 -19.41 -18.54 0.89
N MET A 281 -19.62 -17.56 1.77
CA MET A 281 -19.30 -17.62 3.20
C MET A 281 -20.55 -17.88 4.06
N SER A 282 -20.42 -18.72 5.08
CA SER A 282 -21.42 -18.92 6.14
C SER A 282 -20.88 -18.51 7.52
N ASN A 283 -21.71 -17.82 8.32
CA ASN A 283 -21.53 -17.46 9.75
C ASN A 283 -21.60 -18.74 10.65
N VAL A 284 -21.21 -18.79 11.94
CA VAL A 284 -21.49 -17.95 13.15
C VAL A 284 -20.52 -18.40 14.27
N ALA A 285 -20.21 -17.55 15.28
CA ALA A 285 -20.07 -18.00 16.68
C ALA A 285 -20.12 -16.84 17.70
N ASP A 286 -20.67 -17.14 18.88
CA ASP A 286 -20.94 -16.25 20.02
C ASP A 286 -19.70 -15.59 20.63
N VAL A 287 -19.86 -14.33 21.04
CA VAL A 287 -18.84 -13.54 21.73
C VAL A 287 -19.18 -13.42 23.20
N VAL A 288 -18.33 -14.00 24.05
CA VAL A 288 -18.35 -13.82 25.51
C VAL A 288 -17.82 -12.42 25.85
N GLU A 289 -18.52 -11.68 26.73
CA GLU A 289 -18.03 -10.39 27.24
C GLU A 289 -16.75 -10.56 28.06
N HIS A 290 -15.66 -9.94 27.61
CA HIS A 290 -14.38 -9.95 28.32
C HIS A 290 -14.15 -8.61 29.03
N ARG A 291 -14.63 -8.48 30.28
CA ARG A 291 -14.40 -7.27 31.10
C ARG A 291 -12.93 -6.90 31.26
N GLN A 292 -12.03 -7.89 31.30
CA GLN A 292 -10.58 -7.65 31.38
C GLN A 292 -9.98 -7.02 30.11
N LEU A 293 -10.61 -7.21 28.95
CA LEU A 293 -10.14 -6.65 27.67
C LEU A 293 -10.36 -5.13 27.63
N LEU A 294 -11.51 -4.65 28.10
CA LEU A 294 -11.80 -3.21 28.16
C LEU A 294 -10.76 -2.48 29.02
N HIS A 295 -10.43 -3.03 30.19
CA HIS A 295 -9.40 -2.46 31.06
C HIS A 295 -8.01 -2.42 30.39
N LYS A 296 -7.65 -3.45 29.62
CA LYS A 296 -6.40 -3.45 28.83
C LYS A 296 -6.41 -2.38 27.74
N ILE A 297 -7.55 -2.13 27.09
CA ILE A 297 -7.71 -1.07 26.08
C ILE A 297 -7.55 0.30 26.74
N GLU A 298 -8.23 0.55 27.85
CA GLU A 298 -8.11 1.81 28.60
C GLU A 298 -6.66 2.07 29.04
N LYS A 299 -5.97 1.03 29.52
CA LYS A 299 -4.56 1.13 29.91
C LYS A 299 -3.63 1.39 28.72
N ALA A 300 -3.92 0.80 27.56
CA ALA A 300 -3.13 0.99 26.34
C ALA A 300 -3.35 2.37 25.70
N PHE A 301 -4.54 2.96 25.90
CA PHE A 301 -4.93 4.26 25.35
C PHE A 301 -5.41 5.22 26.44
N PRO A 302 -4.51 5.70 27.33
CA PRO A 302 -4.88 6.52 28.49
C PRO A 302 -5.52 7.88 28.15
N GLY A 303 -5.44 8.33 26.89
CA GLY A 303 -6.10 9.55 26.40
C GLY A 303 -7.39 9.32 25.62
N CYS A 304 -7.91 8.09 25.57
CA CYS A 304 -9.14 7.77 24.85
C CYS A 304 -10.37 8.00 25.75
N ASP A 305 -11.42 8.60 25.19
CA ASP A 305 -12.66 8.82 25.91
C ASP A 305 -13.41 7.49 26.13
N PRO A 306 -14.28 7.38 27.15
CA PRO A 306 -14.99 6.13 27.43
C PRO A 306 -15.79 5.58 26.25
N LYS A 307 -16.37 6.48 25.42
CA LYS A 307 -17.10 6.10 24.21
C LYS A 307 -16.15 5.54 23.14
N GLY A 308 -14.98 6.14 22.93
CA GLY A 308 -13.94 5.65 22.03
C GLY A 308 -13.38 4.30 22.49
N CYS A 309 -13.09 4.13 23.78
CA CYS A 309 -12.65 2.85 24.35
C CYS A 309 -13.68 1.75 24.11
N LEU A 310 -14.98 2.05 24.30
CA LEU A 310 -16.06 1.12 24.02
C LEU A 310 -16.20 0.79 22.52
N ALA A 311 -16.00 1.78 21.64
CA ALA A 311 -16.00 1.56 20.20
C ALA A 311 -14.83 0.66 19.75
N LEU A 312 -13.64 0.85 20.33
CA LEU A 312 -12.48 0.00 20.10
C LEU A 312 -12.75 -1.42 20.62
N TYR A 313 -13.28 -1.56 21.83
CA TYR A 313 -13.68 -2.85 22.39
C TYR A 313 -14.64 -3.59 21.47
N LYS A 314 -15.70 -2.94 21.00
CA LYS A 314 -16.66 -3.51 20.04
C LYS A 314 -15.99 -3.91 18.72
N SER A 315 -15.04 -3.12 18.24
CA SER A 315 -14.30 -3.42 17.00
C SER A 315 -13.39 -4.64 17.17
N VAL A 316 -12.67 -4.75 18.29
CA VAL A 316 -11.84 -5.92 18.62
C VAL A 316 -12.71 -7.17 18.73
N LEU A 317 -13.86 -7.09 19.41
CA LEU A 317 -14.79 -8.21 19.51
C LEU A 317 -15.30 -8.68 18.14
N LYS A 318 -15.63 -7.75 17.23
CA LYS A 318 -16.04 -8.08 15.86
C LYS A 318 -14.93 -8.81 15.09
N CYS A 319 -13.66 -8.44 15.29
CA CYS A 319 -12.55 -9.15 14.67
C CYS A 319 -12.39 -10.57 15.27
N VAL A 320 -12.38 -10.67 16.60
CA VAL A 320 -12.16 -11.94 17.32
C VAL A 320 -13.32 -12.92 17.14
N ALA A 321 -14.51 -12.46 16.76
CA ALA A 321 -15.64 -13.32 16.41
C ALA A 321 -15.30 -14.29 15.27
N LYS A 322 -14.38 -13.93 14.36
CA LYS A 322 -13.95 -14.78 13.25
C LYS A 322 -12.53 -15.31 13.45
N ARG A 323 -12.39 -16.24 14.40
CA ARG A 323 -11.10 -16.78 14.87
C ARG A 323 -10.30 -17.52 13.79
N GLU A 324 -10.97 -18.01 12.76
CA GLU A 324 -10.40 -18.70 11.62
C GLU A 324 -9.47 -17.80 10.79
N TYR A 325 -9.76 -16.48 10.71
CA TYR A 325 -8.94 -15.51 9.98
C TYR A 325 -7.84 -14.86 10.85
N ILE A 326 -7.75 -15.21 12.14
CA ILE A 326 -6.76 -14.65 13.06
C ILE A 326 -5.68 -15.67 13.37
N THR A 327 -4.43 -15.22 13.24
CA THR A 327 -3.23 -15.94 13.66
C THR A 327 -2.37 -14.99 14.50
N VAL A 328 -1.96 -15.46 15.69
CA VAL A 328 -1.09 -14.68 16.60
C VAL A 328 0.31 -15.26 16.52
N PHE A 329 1.29 -14.42 16.18
CA PHE A 329 2.69 -14.81 16.11
C PHE A 329 3.42 -14.34 17.37
N SER A 330 4.03 -15.27 18.10
CA SER A 330 4.85 -14.99 19.29
C SER A 330 6.33 -15.22 18.99
N VAL A 331 7.17 -14.23 19.30
CA VAL A 331 8.62 -14.25 18.99
C VAL A 331 9.41 -15.17 19.94
N ASP A 332 8.83 -15.48 21.10
CA ASP A 332 9.54 -16.18 22.18
C ASP A 332 9.28 -17.68 22.20
N GLU A 333 8.23 -18.14 21.51
CA GLU A 333 7.84 -19.56 21.47
C GLU A 333 8.65 -20.39 20.46
N GLY A 334 9.56 -19.78 19.69
CA GLY A 334 10.61 -20.46 18.92
C GLY A 334 10.18 -21.48 17.85
N ALA A 335 8.88 -21.70 17.65
CA ALA A 335 8.40 -22.86 16.89
C ALA A 335 8.22 -22.61 15.38
N LEU A 336 8.14 -21.36 14.92
CA LEU A 336 7.89 -21.06 13.51
C LEU A 336 8.61 -19.83 12.98
N ASP A 337 9.15 -19.97 11.77
CA ASP A 337 9.54 -18.86 10.91
C ASP A 337 8.28 -18.09 10.45
N ILE A 338 8.40 -16.77 10.24
CA ILE A 338 7.28 -15.92 9.82
C ILE A 338 6.69 -16.37 8.47
N ASP A 339 7.50 -16.88 7.53
CA ASP A 339 6.98 -17.37 6.24
C ASP A 339 6.00 -18.52 6.44
N LYS A 340 6.34 -19.49 7.30
CA LYS A 340 5.46 -20.62 7.63
C LYS A 340 4.20 -20.13 8.34
N ALA A 341 4.32 -19.16 9.25
CA ALA A 341 3.18 -18.60 9.95
C ALA A 341 2.20 -17.91 8.98
N ILE A 342 2.70 -17.18 7.98
CA ILE A 342 1.89 -16.54 6.94
C ILE A 342 1.14 -17.60 6.12
N LEU A 343 1.83 -18.63 5.63
CA LEU A 343 1.22 -19.65 4.78
C LEU A 343 0.21 -20.53 5.55
N ARG A 344 0.52 -20.88 6.81
CA ARG A 344 -0.42 -21.58 7.69
C ARG A 344 -1.69 -20.76 7.96
N ALA A 345 -1.54 -19.46 8.19
CA ALA A 345 -2.69 -18.57 8.39
C ALA A 345 -3.62 -18.57 7.17
N LEU A 346 -3.08 -18.61 5.95
CA LEU A 346 -3.87 -18.68 4.73
C LEU A 346 -4.61 -20.02 4.59
N LEU A 347 -3.94 -21.14 4.86
CA LEU A 347 -4.57 -22.47 4.81
C LEU A 347 -5.71 -22.60 5.84
N LYS A 348 -5.52 -22.05 7.04
CA LYS A 348 -6.54 -22.01 8.10
C LYS A 348 -7.72 -21.12 7.73
N GLY A 349 -7.44 -19.90 7.25
CA GLY A 349 -8.47 -18.88 6.98
C GLY A 349 -9.39 -19.24 5.81
N GLN A 350 -8.93 -20.05 4.86
CA GLN A 350 -9.77 -20.44 3.73
C GLN A 350 -10.78 -21.54 4.04
N ASN A 351 -10.64 -22.25 5.16
CA ASN A 351 -11.45 -23.43 5.50
C ASN A 351 -11.64 -24.41 4.32
N ALA A 352 -10.62 -24.49 3.46
CA ALA A 352 -10.72 -25.16 2.18
C ALA A 352 -10.57 -26.67 2.34
N LEU A 353 -11.23 -27.44 1.47
CA LEU A 353 -11.05 -28.90 1.44
C LEU A 353 -9.56 -29.26 1.29
N PRO A 354 -9.08 -30.39 1.86
CA PRO A 354 -7.66 -30.77 1.82
C PRO A 354 -7.05 -30.77 0.40
N LYS A 355 -7.86 -31.09 -0.63
CA LYS A 355 -7.43 -31.01 -2.03
C LYS A 355 -7.08 -29.59 -2.50
N HIS A 356 -7.83 -28.59 -2.06
CA HIS A 356 -7.57 -27.19 -2.40
C HIS A 356 -6.38 -26.64 -1.61
N GLN A 357 -6.27 -27.02 -0.33
CA GLN A 357 -5.08 -26.72 0.46
C GLN A 357 -3.82 -27.28 -0.22
N LEU A 358 -3.89 -28.50 -0.76
CA LEU A 358 -2.77 -29.10 -1.50
C LEU A 358 -2.47 -28.33 -2.79
N SER A 359 -3.50 -27.91 -3.53
CA SER A 359 -3.34 -27.07 -4.72
C SER A 359 -2.61 -25.77 -4.40
N LEU A 360 -2.92 -25.13 -3.27
CA LEU A 360 -2.24 -23.90 -2.85
C LEU A 360 -0.79 -24.15 -2.46
N ALA A 361 -0.52 -25.21 -1.71
CA ALA A 361 0.85 -25.59 -1.37
C ALA A 361 1.70 -25.91 -2.62
N LEU A 362 1.09 -26.47 -3.67
CA LEU A 362 1.72 -26.67 -4.98
C LEU A 362 1.96 -25.34 -5.71
N VAL A 363 0.98 -24.43 -5.75
CA VAL A 363 1.12 -23.10 -6.38
C VAL A 363 2.26 -22.30 -5.72
N TRP A 364 2.38 -22.41 -4.40
CA TRP A 364 3.42 -21.77 -3.60
C TRP A 364 4.77 -22.47 -3.66
N ASP A 365 4.86 -23.66 -4.26
CA ASP A 365 6.07 -24.50 -4.28
C ASP A 365 6.62 -24.79 -2.86
N ARG A 366 5.73 -25.18 -1.94
CA ARG A 366 6.03 -25.39 -0.52
C ARG A 366 5.66 -26.79 -0.05
N ALA A 367 6.48 -27.77 -0.44
CA ALA A 367 6.31 -29.17 -0.03
C ALA A 367 6.42 -29.37 1.49
N ASP A 368 7.18 -28.53 2.20
CA ASP A 368 7.30 -28.56 3.65
C ASP A 368 5.97 -28.23 4.34
N ILE A 369 5.21 -27.25 3.83
CA ILE A 369 3.87 -26.89 4.31
C ILE A 369 2.88 -28.01 4.04
N ALA A 370 2.91 -28.60 2.84
CA ALA A 370 2.03 -29.73 2.52
C ALA A 370 2.26 -30.90 3.49
N LYS A 371 3.53 -31.23 3.76
CA LYS A 371 3.89 -32.31 4.68
C LYS A 371 3.44 -32.04 6.12
N SER A 372 3.58 -30.81 6.62
CA SER A 372 3.28 -30.50 8.01
C SER A 372 1.81 -30.20 8.29
N GLU A 373 1.09 -29.59 7.34
CA GLU A 373 -0.29 -29.12 7.56
C GLU A 373 -1.37 -29.94 6.86
N ILE A 374 -1.05 -30.61 5.75
CA ILE A 374 -2.05 -31.21 4.84
C ILE A 374 -2.02 -32.74 4.89
N PHE A 375 -0.82 -33.32 5.05
CA PHE A 375 -0.60 -34.76 5.23
C PHE A 375 -0.44 -35.13 6.70
N ALA A 376 -1.08 -34.39 7.61
CA ALA A 376 -1.13 -34.73 9.03
C ALA A 376 -1.89 -36.06 9.25
N GLU A 377 -1.59 -36.74 10.34
CA GLU A 377 -2.04 -38.13 10.63
C GLU A 377 -3.57 -38.30 10.67
N ASP A 378 -4.31 -37.21 10.83
CA ASP A 378 -5.75 -37.13 10.93
C ASP A 378 -6.49 -37.08 9.57
N ILE A 379 -5.78 -36.86 8.45
CA ILE A 379 -6.39 -36.74 7.12
C ILE A 379 -6.19 -38.02 6.29
N LYS A 380 -7.28 -38.77 6.06
CA LYS A 380 -7.26 -39.98 5.23
C LYS A 380 -7.38 -39.66 3.73
N TRP A 381 -6.31 -39.92 2.99
CA TRP A 381 -6.28 -39.80 1.54
C TRP A 381 -6.62 -41.15 0.87
N LYS A 382 -7.56 -41.15 -0.09
CA LYS A 382 -7.82 -42.32 -0.94
C LYS A 382 -6.90 -42.27 -2.16
N VAL A 383 -5.96 -43.21 -2.25
CA VAL A 383 -5.14 -43.41 -3.46
C VAL A 383 -5.98 -44.21 -4.46
N LYS A 384 -6.18 -43.68 -5.67
CA LYS A 384 -6.74 -44.48 -6.76
C LYS A 384 -5.59 -45.34 -7.32
N HIS A 385 -5.75 -46.66 -7.23
CA HIS A 385 -4.88 -47.63 -7.88
C HIS A 385 -5.18 -47.70 -9.38
#